data_AF-A0A401MXN8-F1
#
_entry.id   AF-A0A401MXN8-F1
#
_cell.length_a   1.000
_cell.length_b   1.000
_cell.length_c   1.000
_cell.angle_alpha   90.00
_cell.angle_beta   90.00
_cell.angle_gamma   90.00
#
_symmetry.space_group_name_H-M   'P 1'
#
loop_
_entity.id
_entity.type
_entity.pdbx_description
1 polymer ?
#
loop_
_entity_poly.entity_id
_entity_poly.type
_entity_poly.pdbx_seq_one_letter_code
_entity_poly.pdbx_strand_id
1 'polypeptide(L)'
;MNVSFQAGGIDEAESGSPSPTHVVVRVYENEGQAENSAVVHIIGRREVDVLDAAARWMAENDSETFIQDISFHQHGDIALDQHDYELRIYVTLI
;
A
#
# COMPACT_ATOMS: atom_id res chain seq x y z
N MET A 1 7.09 0.20 -12.58
CA MET A 1 7.15 1.63 -12.19
C MET A 1 7.11 1.70 -10.66
N ASN A 2 8.06 2.34 -9.98
CA ASN A 2 8.05 2.45 -8.50
C ASN A 2 7.44 3.79 -8.10
N VAL A 3 6.23 3.79 -7.56
CA VAL A 3 5.57 5.00 -7.03
C VAL A 3 5.51 4.88 -5.52
N SER A 4 6.38 5.59 -4.80
CA SER A 4 6.33 5.66 -3.34
C SER A 4 5.46 6.84 -2.90
N PHE A 5 4.41 6.55 -2.14
CA PHE A 5 3.62 7.58 -1.48
C PHE A 5 4.05 7.67 -0.02
N GLN A 6 4.47 8.84 0.43
CA GLN A 6 4.48 9.14 1.86
C GLN A 6 3.05 9.56 2.22
N ALA A 7 2.27 8.64 2.80
CA ALA A 7 1.00 9.02 3.42
C ALA A 7 1.32 9.95 4.60
N GLY A 8 1.24 11.26 4.37
CA GLY A 8 1.72 12.27 5.31
C GLY A 8 0.76 12.51 6.48
N GLY A 9 1.37 12.83 7.62
CA GLY A 9 0.80 13.59 8.72
C GLY A 9 1.92 14.24 9.56
N ILE A 10 2.21 15.51 9.26
CA ILE A 10 3.05 16.56 9.90
C ILE A 10 4.23 16.10 10.80
N ASP A 11 5.45 16.45 10.36
CA ASP A 11 6.63 16.56 11.23
C ASP A 11 6.30 17.48 12.41
N GLU A 12 6.09 16.92 13.60
CA GLU A 12 6.71 17.39 14.84
C GLU A 12 6.84 16.16 15.74
N ALA A 13 7.99 15.47 15.64
CA ALA A 13 8.44 14.57 16.69
C ALA A 13 8.72 15.41 17.94
N GLU A 14 7.68 15.73 18.71
CA GLU A 14 7.85 15.94 20.14
C GLU A 14 8.55 14.69 20.69
N SER A 15 9.61 14.90 21.47
CA SER A 15 10.36 13.82 22.12
C SER A 15 9.40 13.02 23.01
N GLY A 16 8.90 11.89 22.50
CA GLY A 16 7.88 11.05 23.15
C GLY A 16 6.67 10.66 22.28
N SER A 17 6.49 11.27 21.10
CA SER A 17 5.38 10.95 20.20
C SER A 17 5.70 9.76 19.27
N PRO A 18 4.73 8.89 18.95
CA PRO A 18 4.94 7.73 18.10
C PRO A 18 5.44 8.17 16.73
N SER A 19 6.54 7.56 16.25
CA SER A 19 7.16 7.88 14.97
C SER A 19 6.13 7.83 13.83
N PRO A 20 6.22 8.74 12.84
CA PRO A 20 5.31 8.74 11.69
C PRO A 20 5.29 7.35 11.04
N THR A 21 4.09 6.81 10.81
CA THR A 21 3.95 5.51 10.17
C THR A 21 4.29 5.64 8.70
N HIS A 22 5.36 4.99 8.26
CA HIS A 22 5.77 4.97 6.87
C HIS A 22 4.93 3.92 6.12
N VAL A 23 4.14 4.36 5.14
CA VAL A 23 3.43 3.47 4.23
C VAL A 23 4.19 3.39 2.91
N VAL A 24 4.36 2.19 2.36
CA VAL A 24 5.01 1.97 1.07
C VAL A 24 3.99 1.37 0.11
N VAL A 25 3.80 2.01 -1.04
CA VAL A 25 3.03 1.46 -2.17
C VAL A 25 4.01 0.97 -3.23
N ARG A 26 3.79 -0.21 -3.80
CA ARG A 26 4.59 -0.78 -4.89
C ARG A 26 3.69 -1.44 -5.90
N VAL A 27 3.92 -1.19 -7.19
CA VAL A 27 3.16 -1.80 -8.28
C VAL A 27 4.09 -2.73 -9.06
N TYR A 28 3.72 -4.01 -9.13
CA TYR A 28 4.46 -5.05 -9.83
C TYR A 28 3.63 -5.55 -11.01
N GLU A 29 4.22 -5.63 -12.19
CA GLU A 29 3.60 -6.34 -13.31
C GLU A 29 3.57 -7.83 -12.99
N ASN A 30 2.43 -8.48 -13.24
CA ASN A 30 2.23 -9.89 -12.90
C ASN A 30 2.65 -10.78 -14.08
N GLU A 31 3.89 -11.29 -14.02
CA GLU A 31 4.41 -12.22 -15.03
C GLU A 31 3.56 -13.50 -15.07
N GLY A 32 2.89 -13.74 -16.21
CA GLY A 32 2.11 -14.96 -16.45
C GLY A 32 0.60 -14.85 -16.17
N GLN A 33 0.11 -13.71 -15.67
CA GLN A 33 -1.29 -13.32 -15.86
C GLN A 33 -1.43 -12.52 -17.17
N ALA A 34 -2.65 -12.19 -17.60
CA ALA A 34 -2.92 -11.49 -18.86
C ALA A 34 -1.97 -10.29 -19.06
N GLU A 35 -1.61 -9.96 -20.31
CA GLU A 35 -0.54 -9.01 -20.68
C GLU A 35 -0.59 -7.64 -19.99
N ASN A 36 -1.71 -7.25 -19.37
CA ASN A 36 -1.85 -5.99 -18.63
C ASN A 36 -2.24 -6.20 -17.15
N SER A 37 -1.74 -7.22 -16.48
CA SER A 37 -2.07 -7.48 -15.06
C SER A 37 -0.98 -6.96 -14.13
N ALA A 38 -1.37 -6.40 -12.98
CA ALA A 38 -0.44 -5.93 -11.96
C ALA A 38 -0.93 -6.24 -10.53
N VAL A 39 -0.01 -6.20 -9.58
CA VAL A 39 -0.28 -6.31 -8.13
C VAL A 39 0.25 -5.06 -7.44
N VAL A 40 -0.63 -4.40 -6.70
CA VAL A 40 -0.31 -3.24 -5.87
C VAL A 40 -0.15 -3.69 -4.42
N HIS A 41 1.05 -3.58 -3.88
CA HIS A 41 1.35 -3.84 -2.48
C HIS A 41 1.34 -2.53 -1.72
N ILE A 42 0.55 -2.45 -0.66
CA ILE A 42 0.47 -1.30 0.24
C ILE A 42 0.76 -1.80 1.65
N ILE A 43 1.88 -1.34 2.20
CA ILE A 43 2.44 -1.92 3.42
C ILE A 43 2.66 -0.81 4.45
N GLY A 44 2.24 -1.01 5.69
CA GLY A 44 2.32 -0.02 6.77
C GLY A 44 2.27 -0.63 8.17
N ARG A 45 2.50 0.19 9.21
CA ARG A 45 2.46 -0.26 10.61
C ARG A 45 1.06 -0.25 11.22
N ARG A 46 0.12 0.50 10.66
CA ARG A 46 -1.27 0.58 11.15
C ARG A 46 -2.22 0.26 10.01
N GLU A 47 -3.25 -0.52 10.32
CA GLU A 47 -4.32 -0.86 9.37
C GLU A 47 -4.93 0.39 8.73
N VAL A 48 -5.28 1.39 9.55
CA VAL A 48 -5.91 2.63 9.06
C VAL A 48 -5.05 3.38 8.06
N ASP A 49 -3.72 3.38 8.23
CA ASP A 49 -2.80 4.10 7.34
C ASP A 49 -2.65 3.34 6.00
N VAL A 50 -2.68 2.00 6.04
CA VAL A 50 -2.70 1.15 4.82
C VAL A 50 -3.99 1.34 4.05
N LEU A 51 -5.13 1.36 4.74
CA LEU A 51 -6.44 1.55 4.10
C LEU A 51 -6.61 2.96 3.51
N ASP A 52 -6.14 4.00 4.20
CA ASP A 52 -6.15 5.37 3.67
C ASP A 52 -5.26 5.51 2.44
N ALA A 53 -4.05 4.93 2.47
CA ALA A 53 -3.16 4.91 1.31
C ALA A 53 -3.77 4.15 0.12
N ALA A 54 -4.48 3.04 0.38
CA ALA A 54 -5.21 2.30 -0.65
C ALA A 54 -6.32 3.13 -1.29
N ALA A 55 -7.13 3.82 -0.47
CA ALA A 55 -8.20 4.68 -0.96
C ALA A 55 -7.65 5.81 -1.84
N ARG A 56 -6.53 6.44 -1.44
CA ARG A 56 -5.85 7.47 -2.24
C ARG A 56 -5.33 6.91 -3.56
N TRP A 57 -4.64 5.77 -3.51
CA TRP A 57 -4.11 5.13 -4.72
C TRP A 57 -5.23 4.78 -5.71
N MET A 58 -6.35 4.21 -5.23
CA MET A 58 -7.49 3.90 -6.09
C MET A 58 -8.11 5.15 -6.71
N ALA A 59 -8.30 6.22 -5.92
CA ALA A 59 -8.87 7.47 -6.43
C ALA A 59 -8.00 8.13 -7.51
N GLU A 60 -6.68 7.97 -7.43
CA GLU A 60 -5.73 8.48 -8.42
C GLU A 60 -5.68 7.64 -9.71
N ASN A 61 -6.11 6.37 -9.66
CA ASN A 61 -5.96 5.39 -10.76
C ASN A 61 -7.30 4.81 -11.27
N ASP A 62 -8.44 5.34 -10.82
CA ASP A 62 -9.80 4.82 -11.07
C ASP A 62 -10.15 4.72 -12.56
N SER A 63 -9.60 5.59 -13.42
CA SER A 63 -9.89 5.59 -14.86
C SER A 63 -9.06 4.61 -15.69
N GLU A 64 -7.97 4.08 -15.15
CA GLU A 64 -6.98 3.27 -15.91
C GLU A 64 -6.78 1.88 -15.32
N THR A 65 -7.51 1.54 -14.24
CA THR A 65 -7.34 0.28 -13.53
C THR A 65 -8.68 -0.39 -13.21
N PHE A 66 -8.74 -1.71 -13.36
CA PHE A 66 -9.87 -2.54 -12.92
C PHE A 66 -9.41 -3.48 -11.81
N ILE A 67 -10.10 -3.47 -10.67
CA ILE A 67 -9.77 -4.32 -9.54
C ILE A 67 -10.30 -5.73 -9.77
N GLN A 68 -9.40 -6.71 -9.80
CA GLN A 68 -9.74 -8.13 -9.91
C GLN A 68 -9.98 -8.76 -8.55
N ASP A 69 -9.09 -8.50 -7.59
CA ASP A 69 -9.13 -9.10 -6.24
C ASP A 69 -8.38 -8.23 -5.22
N ILE A 70 -8.73 -8.39 -3.95
CA ILE A 70 -8.12 -7.67 -2.83
C ILE A 70 -7.85 -8.65 -1.69
N SER A 71 -6.63 -8.65 -1.16
CA SER A 71 -6.26 -9.45 0.01
C SER A 71 -5.55 -8.60 1.05
N PHE A 72 -5.98 -8.72 2.30
CA PHE A 72 -5.40 -7.99 3.43
C PHE A 72 -4.76 -8.96 4.42
N HIS A 73 -3.54 -8.66 4.84
CA HIS A 73 -2.73 -9.49 5.71
C HIS A 73 -2.25 -8.67 6.90
N GLN A 74 -2.42 -9.22 8.10
CA GLN A 74 -1.74 -8.78 9.30
C GLN A 74 -0.58 -9.74 9.56
N HIS A 75 0.63 -9.20 9.60
CA HIS A 75 1.84 -9.96 9.87
C HIS A 75 2.11 -9.96 11.38
N GLY A 76 2.05 -11.13 12.01
CA GLY A 76 2.33 -11.29 13.45
C GLY A 76 3.77 -11.73 13.76
N ASP A 77 4.53 -12.06 12.72
CA ASP A 77 5.89 -12.62 12.73
C ASP A 77 6.96 -11.64 12.24
N ILE A 78 6.55 -10.51 11.66
CA ILE A 78 7.44 -9.42 11.27
C ILE A 78 7.66 -8.51 12.49
N ALA A 79 8.90 -8.05 12.68
CA ALA A 79 9.21 -7.14 13.77
C ALA A 79 8.40 -5.83 13.64
N LEU A 80 7.80 -5.39 14.75
CA LEU A 80 6.89 -4.22 14.89
C LEU A 80 7.41 -2.90 14.28
N ASP A 81 8.72 -2.83 14.02
CA ASP A 81 9.39 -1.67 13.45
C ASP A 81 9.42 -1.65 11.91
N GLN A 82 9.14 -2.77 11.25
CA GLN A 82 9.24 -2.85 9.79
C GLN A 82 7.87 -2.64 9.16
N HIS A 83 6.91 -3.57 9.28
CA HIS A 83 5.56 -3.43 8.74
C HIS A 83 4.59 -4.51 9.29
N ASP A 84 3.48 -4.10 9.90
CA ASP A 84 2.52 -5.04 10.54
C ASP A 84 1.33 -5.38 9.62
N TYR A 85 1.04 -4.54 8.62
CA TYR A 85 -0.11 -4.68 7.74
C TYR A 85 0.30 -4.58 6.27
N GLU A 86 -0.27 -5.44 5.45
CA GLU A 86 -0.08 -5.47 4.00
C GLU A 86 -1.44 -5.65 3.30
N LEU A 87 -1.76 -4.75 2.39
CA LEU A 87 -2.85 -4.90 1.43
C LEU A 87 -2.26 -5.18 0.06
N ARG A 88 -2.78 -6.21 -0.61
CA ARG A 88 -2.48 -6.53 -2.02
C ARG A 88 -3.73 -6.35 -2.86
N ILE A 89 -3.64 -5.51 -3.88
CA ILE A 89 -4.72 -5.26 -4.84
C ILE A 89 -4.26 -5.81 -6.19
N TYR A 90 -4.97 -6.82 -6.69
CA TYR A 90 -4.74 -7.37 -8.02
C TYR A 90 -5.57 -6.58 -9.02
N VAL A 91 -4.93 -6.04 -10.05
CA VAL A 91 -5.57 -5.14 -11.01
C VAL A 91 -5.26 -5.52 -12.45
N THR A 92 -6.17 -5.17 -13.35
CA THR A 92 -5.90 -5.04 -14.78
C THR A 92 -5.64 -3.57 -15.10
N LEU A 93 -4.60 -3.30 -15.88
CA LEU A 93 -4.28 -2.01 -16.47
C LEU A 93 -4.92 -1.92 -17.86
N ILE A 94 -5.44 -0.74 -18.23
CA ILE A 94 -6.14 -0.51 -19.51
C ILE A 94 -5.24 0.25 -20.48
#